data_AF-A0A537DEK4-F1
#
_entry.id   AF-A0A537DEK4-F1
#
_cell.length_a   1.000
_cell.length_b   1.000
_cell.length_c   1.000
_cell.angle_alpha   90.00
_cell.angle_beta   90.00
_cell.angle_gamma   90.00
#
_symmetry.space_group_name_H-M   'P 1'
#
loop_
_entity.id
_entity.type
_entity.pdbx_description
1 polymer ?
#
loop_
_entity_poly.entity_id
_entity_poly.type
_entity_poly.pdbx_seq_one_letter_code
_entity_poly.pdbx_strand_id
1 'polypeptide(L)'
;MRNAIAETFQLAMNQCFTAVVDDILGRTVREEIFQFLERNGIKSAEISSRFDEVIEVLTRIFGNSAHVLVHKTVTELYKEYSLRAGFAFGESLEDQVALLREKVVGDLLKPRHYASIEP
;
A
#
# COMPACT_ATOMS: atom_id res chain seq x y z
N MET A 1 -5.64 16.03 14.69
CA MET A 1 -4.50 16.19 13.75
C MET A 1 -3.80 14.87 13.46
N ARG A 2 -3.28 14.13 14.46
CA ARG A 2 -2.65 12.82 14.24
C ARG A 2 -3.57 11.77 13.57
N ASN A 3 -4.85 11.71 13.93
CA ASN A 3 -5.82 10.81 13.26
C ASN A 3 -5.97 11.14 11.76
N ALA A 4 -6.07 12.42 11.40
CA ALA A 4 -6.18 12.84 10.00
C ALA A 4 -4.92 12.48 9.18
N ILE A 5 -3.73 12.56 9.78
CA ILE A 5 -2.47 12.10 9.14
C ILE A 5 -2.47 10.58 8.96
N ALA A 6 -2.97 9.82 9.96
CA ALA A 6 -3.10 8.38 9.84
C ALA A 6 -4.10 7.97 8.74
N GLU A 7 -5.24 8.65 8.64
CA GLU A 7 -6.22 8.44 7.55
C GLU A 7 -5.62 8.77 6.18
N THR A 8 -4.88 9.88 6.08
CA THR A 8 -4.15 10.27 4.87
C THR A 8 -3.15 9.19 4.45
N PHE A 9 -2.44 8.59 5.41
CA PHE A 9 -1.51 7.50 5.17
C PHE A 9 -2.21 6.24 4.62
N GLN A 10 -3.36 5.88 5.19
CA GLN A 10 -4.16 4.76 4.70
C GLN A 10 -4.62 4.97 3.25
N LEU A 11 -5.02 6.20 2.90
CA LEU A 11 -5.41 6.53 1.53
C LEU A 11 -4.21 6.48 0.56
N ALA A 12 -3.08 7.07 0.94
CA ALA A 12 -1.87 7.06 0.12
C ALA A 12 -1.42 5.62 -0.17
N MET A 13 -1.49 4.74 0.82
CA MET A 13 -1.17 3.32 0.66
C MET A 13 -2.12 2.61 -0.31
N ASN A 14 -3.43 2.84 -0.22
CA ASN A 14 -4.41 2.28 -1.17
C ASN A 14 -4.16 2.77 -2.60
N GLN A 15 -3.80 4.05 -2.77
CA GLN A 15 -3.47 4.64 -4.07
C GLN A 15 -2.19 4.03 -4.65
N CYS A 16 -1.12 3.94 -3.87
CA CYS A 16 0.13 3.30 -4.29
C CYS A 16 -0.11 1.85 -4.71
N PHE A 17 -0.87 1.08 -3.92
CA PHE A 17 -1.20 -0.30 -4.28
C PHE A 17 -1.98 -0.38 -5.60
N THR A 18 -3.03 0.42 -5.74
CA THR A 18 -3.86 0.49 -6.95
C THR A 18 -3.02 0.82 -8.19
N ALA A 19 -2.16 1.84 -8.09
CA ALA A 19 -1.30 2.28 -9.17
C ALA A 19 -0.27 1.21 -9.55
N VAL A 20 0.36 0.57 -8.57
CA VAL A 20 1.35 -0.49 -8.83
C VAL A 20 0.74 -1.70 -9.52
N VAL A 21 -0.47 -2.11 -9.11
CA VAL A 21 -1.18 -3.22 -9.77
C VAL A 21 -1.56 -2.84 -11.20
N ASP A 22 -2.06 -1.62 -11.43
CA ASP A 22 -2.39 -1.12 -12.79
C ASP A 22 -1.14 -1.04 -13.67
N ASP A 23 -0.03 -0.49 -13.16
CA ASP A 23 1.22 -0.31 -13.90
C ASP A 23 1.89 -1.63 -14.28
N ILE A 24 1.84 -2.65 -13.41
CA ILE A 24 2.53 -3.93 -13.62
C ILE A 24 1.66 -4.93 -14.38
N LEU A 25 0.39 -5.06 -13.99
CA LEU A 25 -0.49 -6.12 -14.46
C LEU A 25 -1.60 -5.62 -15.39
N GLY A 26 -1.79 -4.30 -15.46
CA GLY A 26 -2.82 -3.67 -16.28
C GLY A 26 -4.18 -3.61 -15.58
N ARG A 27 -5.00 -2.67 -16.05
CA ARG A 27 -6.33 -2.36 -15.52
C ARG A 27 -7.24 -3.57 -15.35
N THR A 28 -7.28 -4.46 -16.34
CA THR A 28 -8.16 -5.64 -16.29
C THR A 28 -7.79 -6.58 -15.15
N VAL A 29 -6.49 -6.85 -14.97
CA VAL A 29 -6.02 -7.73 -13.88
C VAL A 29 -6.21 -7.04 -12.53
N ARG A 30 -6.05 -5.71 -12.46
CA ARG A 30 -6.38 -4.94 -11.27
C ARG A 30 -7.84 -5.15 -10.85
N GLU A 31 -8.79 -5.00 -11.78
CA GLU A 31 -10.22 -5.18 -11.46
C GLU A 31 -10.51 -6.58 -10.91
N GLU A 32 -9.91 -7.62 -11.49
CA GLU A 32 -10.04 -8.99 -10.99
C GLU A 32 -9.40 -9.19 -9.61
N ILE A 33 -8.23 -8.58 -9.35
CA ILE A 33 -7.60 -8.61 -8.02
C ILE A 33 -8.52 -7.97 -6.98
N PHE A 34 -9.11 -6.82 -7.28
CA PHE A 34 -9.99 -6.13 -6.33
C PHE A 34 -11.27 -6.94 -6.09
N GLN A 35 -11.87 -7.52 -7.13
CA GLN A 35 -13.00 -8.46 -6.95
C GLN A 35 -12.60 -9.68 -6.12
N PHE A 36 -11.39 -10.21 -6.31
CA PHE A 36 -10.91 -11.35 -5.56
C PHE A 36 -10.68 -11.01 -4.09
N LEU A 37 -10.09 -9.84 -3.79
CA LEU A 37 -9.97 -9.33 -2.43
C LEU A 37 -11.36 -9.18 -1.77
N GLU A 38 -12.33 -8.61 -2.48
CA GLU A 38 -13.70 -8.47 -1.98
C GLU A 38 -14.37 -9.82 -1.71
N ARG A 39 -14.17 -10.83 -2.58
CA ARG A 39 -14.65 -12.21 -2.35
C ARG A 39 -14.00 -12.87 -1.14
N ASN A 40 -12.79 -12.44 -0.76
CA ASN A 40 -12.11 -12.85 0.47
C ASN A 40 -12.43 -11.91 1.66
N GLY A 41 -13.43 -11.03 1.50
CA GLY A 41 -13.92 -10.17 2.56
C GLY A 41 -13.06 -8.94 2.83
N ILE A 42 -12.15 -8.57 1.92
CA ILE A 42 -11.30 -7.37 2.04
C ILE A 42 -11.82 -6.32 1.06
N LYS A 43 -12.42 -5.25 1.59
CA LYS A 43 -12.87 -4.14 0.75
C LYS A 43 -11.68 -3.27 0.33
N SER A 44 -11.81 -2.58 -0.81
CA SER A 44 -10.80 -1.63 -1.29
C SER A 44 -10.36 -0.61 -0.23
N ALA A 45 -11.31 -0.10 0.57
CA ALA A 45 -11.02 0.83 1.65
C ALA A 45 -10.19 0.24 2.81
N GLU A 46 -10.18 -1.09 2.97
CA GLU A 46 -9.54 -1.81 4.07
C GLU A 46 -8.14 -2.33 3.71
N ILE A 47 -7.71 -2.21 2.44
CA ILE A 47 -6.44 -2.73 1.92
C ILE A 47 -5.25 -2.29 2.78
N SER A 48 -5.21 -1.01 3.16
CA SER A 48 -4.13 -0.46 3.98
C SER A 48 -4.15 -0.94 5.43
N SER A 49 -5.33 -1.19 6.00
CA SER A 49 -5.48 -1.67 7.38
C SER A 49 -5.29 -3.18 7.53
N ARG A 50 -5.52 -3.93 6.45
CA ARG A 50 -5.45 -5.40 6.39
C ARG A 50 -4.40 -5.84 5.39
N PHE A 51 -3.31 -5.09 5.30
CA PHE A 51 -2.32 -5.29 4.24
C PHE A 51 -1.69 -6.67 4.30
N ASP A 52 -1.50 -7.24 5.48
CA ASP A 52 -0.98 -8.60 5.64
C ASP A 52 -1.92 -9.64 5.04
N GLU A 53 -3.23 -9.49 5.29
CA GLU A 53 -4.25 -10.34 4.68
C GLU A 53 -4.31 -10.15 3.15
N VAL A 54 -4.10 -8.92 2.65
CA VAL A 54 -3.96 -8.67 1.21
C VAL A 54 -2.76 -9.42 0.64
N ILE A 55 -1.61 -9.40 1.32
CA ILE A 55 -0.40 -10.11 0.89
C ILE A 55 -0.67 -11.61 0.84
N GLU A 56 -1.30 -12.19 1.87
CA GLU A 56 -1.67 -13.60 1.89
C GLU A 56 -2.58 -13.96 0.72
N VAL A 57 -3.64 -13.16 0.49
CA VAL A 57 -4.61 -13.39 -0.58
C VAL A 57 -3.95 -13.28 -1.96
N LEU A 58 -3.06 -12.30 -2.17
CA LEU A 58 -2.30 -12.17 -3.41
C LEU A 58 -1.32 -13.33 -3.60
N THR A 59 -0.67 -13.79 -2.53
CA THR A 59 0.27 -14.93 -2.57
C THR A 59 -0.43 -16.22 -2.96
N ARG A 60 -1.71 -16.41 -2.60
CA ARG A 60 -2.51 -17.56 -3.05
C ARG A 60 -2.75 -17.58 -4.57
N ILE A 61 -2.77 -16.42 -5.23
CA ILE A 61 -2.99 -16.31 -6.68
C ILE A 61 -1.66 -16.30 -7.45
N PHE A 62 -0.73 -15.46 -7.02
CA PHE A 62 0.50 -15.15 -7.76
C PHE A 62 1.72 -15.90 -7.24
N GLY A 63 1.57 -16.69 -6.17
CA GLY A 63 2.69 -17.31 -5.47
C GLY A 63 3.69 -16.27 -5.00
N ASN A 64 4.97 -16.62 -5.06
CA ASN A 64 6.06 -15.73 -4.63
C ASN A 64 6.14 -14.42 -5.43
N SER A 65 5.53 -14.35 -6.63
CA SER A 65 5.51 -13.13 -7.43
C SER A 65 4.68 -12.00 -6.79
N ALA A 66 3.79 -12.34 -5.84
CA ALA A 66 3.08 -11.33 -5.04
C ALA A 66 4.04 -10.40 -4.29
N HIS A 67 5.20 -10.91 -3.84
CA HIS A 67 6.20 -10.09 -3.15
C HIS A 67 6.74 -8.94 -4.00
N VAL A 68 6.74 -9.07 -5.34
CA VAL A 68 7.16 -7.97 -6.23
C VAL A 68 6.17 -6.82 -6.17
N LEU A 69 4.86 -7.12 -6.22
CA LEU A 69 3.79 -6.11 -6.12
C LEU A 69 3.84 -5.39 -4.78
N VAL A 70 4.02 -6.16 -3.70
CA VAL A 70 4.04 -5.63 -2.33
C VAL A 70 5.29 -4.78 -2.12
N HIS A 71 6.47 -5.28 -2.49
CA HIS A 71 7.72 -4.53 -2.38
C HIS A 71 7.66 -3.22 -3.16
N LYS A 72 7.13 -3.27 -4.40
CA LYS A 72 6.95 -2.07 -5.23
C LYS A 72 5.95 -1.10 -4.60
N THR A 73 4.85 -1.59 -4.05
CA THR A 73 3.85 -0.77 -3.33
C THR A 73 4.48 -0.01 -2.16
N VAL A 74 5.21 -0.71 -1.29
CA VAL A 74 5.89 -0.08 -0.15
C VAL A 74 6.95 0.91 -0.65
N THR A 75 7.70 0.57 -1.70
CA THR A 75 8.70 1.48 -2.29
C THR A 75 8.06 2.77 -2.81
N GLU A 76 6.93 2.68 -3.52
CA GLU A 76 6.21 3.87 -3.99
C GLU A 76 5.58 4.66 -2.84
N LEU A 77 5.14 3.99 -1.77
CA LEU A 77 4.65 4.67 -0.57
C LEU A 77 5.75 5.49 0.12
N TYR A 78 6.98 4.97 0.24
CA TYR A 78 8.12 5.75 0.75
C TYR A 78 8.38 6.99 -0.12
N LYS A 79 8.36 6.83 -1.46
CA LYS A 79 8.55 7.95 -2.40
C LYS A 79 7.43 8.98 -2.31
N GLU A 80 6.20 8.53 -2.06
CA GLU A 80 5.04 9.40 -1.86
C GLU A 80 5.25 10.32 -0.66
N TYR A 81 6.02 9.90 0.34
CA TYR A 81 6.44 10.74 1.48
C TYR A 81 7.81 11.41 1.30
N SER A 82 8.38 11.40 0.10
CA SER A 82 9.74 11.90 -0.19
C SER A 82 10.83 11.23 0.66
N LEU A 83 10.59 10.00 1.11
CA LEU A 83 11.52 9.18 1.85
C LEU A 83 12.16 8.15 0.92
N ARG A 84 13.37 7.70 1.27
CA ARG A 84 14.04 6.62 0.57
C ARG A 84 13.68 5.30 1.23
N ALA A 85 13.18 4.34 0.45
CA ALA A 85 13.08 2.96 0.88
C ALA A 85 14.50 2.42 1.14
N GLY A 86 14.80 2.09 2.39
CA GLY A 86 16.10 1.61 2.84
C GLY A 86 16.14 0.10 3.09
N PHE A 87 15.04 -0.61 2.83
CA PHE A 87 14.90 -2.03 3.16
C PHE A 87 15.34 -2.95 2.01
N ALA A 88 15.90 -4.10 2.38
CA ALA A 88 16.35 -5.15 1.47
C ALA A 88 15.24 -6.15 1.14
N PHE A 89 15.39 -6.85 0.01
CA PHE A 89 14.52 -7.99 -0.33
C PHE A 89 14.64 -9.08 0.75
N GLY A 90 13.52 -9.40 1.41
CA GLY A 90 13.46 -10.40 2.48
C GLY A 90 13.25 -9.83 3.87
N GLU A 91 13.38 -8.51 4.05
CA GLU A 91 12.90 -7.86 5.28
C GLU A 91 11.36 -7.84 5.31
N SER A 92 10.81 -7.90 6.52
CA SER A 92 9.35 -7.88 6.72
C SER A 92 8.77 -6.58 6.17
N LEU A 93 8.01 -6.67 5.07
CA LEU A 93 7.36 -5.52 4.46
C LEU A 93 6.29 -4.92 5.39
N GLU A 94 5.70 -5.74 6.26
CA GLU A 94 4.80 -5.32 7.33
C GLU A 94 5.52 -4.36 8.29
N ASP A 95 6.68 -4.76 8.80
CA ASP A 95 7.48 -3.93 9.71
C ASP A 95 7.86 -2.59 9.04
N GLN A 96 8.19 -2.62 7.74
CA GLN A 96 8.51 -1.40 7.00
C GLN A 96 7.31 -0.45 6.87
N VAL A 97 6.11 -0.98 6.63
CA VAL A 97 4.88 -0.17 6.58
C VAL A 97 4.57 0.41 7.97
N ALA A 98 4.72 -0.38 9.04
CA ALA A 98 4.53 0.07 10.41
C ALA A 98 5.50 1.20 10.79
N LEU A 99 6.80 1.01 10.52
CA LEU A 99 7.85 2.00 10.76
C LEU A 99 7.60 3.30 9.97
N LEU A 100 7.20 3.18 8.70
CA LEU A 100 6.86 4.34 7.89
C LEU A 100 5.65 5.08 8.47
N ARG A 101 4.60 4.36 8.89
CA ARG A 101 3.40 4.95 9.50
C ARG A 101 3.75 5.72 10.77
N GLU A 102 4.53 5.12 11.66
CA GLU A 102 5.00 5.79 12.88
C GLU A 102 5.75 7.07 12.57
N LYS A 103 6.66 7.02 11.58
CA LYS A 103 7.40 8.20 11.13
C LYS A 103 6.49 9.28 10.57
N VAL A 104 5.55 8.93 9.69
CA VAL A 104 4.61 9.88 9.07
C VAL A 104 3.73 10.55 10.13
N VAL A 105 3.21 9.79 11.09
CA VAL A 105 2.35 10.31 12.16
C VAL A 105 3.15 11.12 13.19
N GLY A 106 4.37 10.68 13.51
CA GLY A 106 5.27 11.35 14.44
C GLY A 106 5.76 12.71 13.92
N ASP A 107 6.22 12.73 12.69
CA ASP A 107 6.80 13.91 12.03
C ASP A 107 5.74 14.75 11.28
N LEU A 108 4.46 14.34 11.30
CA LEU A 108 3.33 14.98 10.61
C LEU A 108 3.56 15.18 9.10
N LEU A 109 4.18 14.17 8.47
CA LEU A 109 4.51 14.23 7.05
C LEU A 109 3.23 14.19 6.20
N LYS A 110 3.25 14.93 5.09
CA LYS A 110 2.19 14.91 4.08
C LYS A 110 2.69 14.20 2.82
N PRO A 111 1.83 13.41 2.15
CA PRO A 111 2.17 12.82 0.86
C PRO A 111 2.38 13.91 -0.20
N ARG A 112 3.21 13.65 -1.20
CA ARG A 112 3.53 14.59 -2.28
C ARG A 112 2.28 15.01 -3.06
N HIS A 113 1.32 14.10 -3.21
CA HIS A 113 0.07 14.35 -3.91
C HIS A 113 -1.08 14.76 -2.97
N TYR A 114 -0.79 15.25 -1.75
CA TYR A 114 -1.80 15.68 -0.77
C TYR A 114 -2.85 16.68 -1.28
N ALA A 115 -2.50 17.58 -2.22
CA ALA A 115 -3.43 18.56 -2.79
C ALA A 115 -4.43 17.96 -3.81
N SER A 116 -4.19 16.74 -4.29
CA SER A 116 -5.17 15.97 -5.07
C SER A 116 -6.09 15.12 -4.17
N ILE A 117 -5.95 15.28 -2.86
CA ILE A 117 -6.66 14.57 -1.78
C ILE A 117 -7.43 15.61 -0.93
N GLU A 118 -8.11 16.56 -1.58
CA GLU A 118 -9.28 17.20 -0.97
C GLU A 118 -10.53 16.62 -1.63
N PRO A 119 -11.52 16.16 -0.85
CA PRO A 119 -12.79 15.67 -1.37
C PRO A 119 -13.64 16.77 -2.03
#